data_AF-R7J930-F1
#
_entry.id   AF-R7J930-F1
#
_cell.length_a   1.000
_cell.length_b   1.000
_cell.length_c   1.000
_cell.angle_alpha   90.00
_cell.angle_beta   90.00
_cell.angle_gamma   90.00
#
_symmetry.space_group_name_H-M   'P 1'
#
loop_
_entity.id
_entity.type
_entity.pdbx_description
1 polymer ?
#
loop_
_entity_poly.entity_id
_entity_poly.type
_entity_poly.pdbx_seq_one_letter_code
_entity_poly.pdbx_strand_id
1 'polypeptide(L)'
;MVCGKLEIDILNSFWSLTAEDEDRDISIQDIVDDLSANGVERAYTTIKTVMDRLTVKSILVRYKVGKKFYYKAAMNKNEMAMDAVKTVAAQFFNGSFTDMIRFVENNTQDILV
;
A
#
# COMPACT_ATOMS: atom_id res chain seq x y z
N MET A 1 -6.69 2.46 9.16
CA MET A 1 -6.86 1.92 7.79
C MET A 1 -6.30 0.51 7.74
N VAL A 2 -7.01 -0.44 7.15
CA VAL A 2 -6.51 -1.81 6.93
C VAL A 2 -6.44 -2.07 5.43
N CYS A 3 -5.27 -2.46 4.96
CA CYS A 3 -5.03 -2.89 3.59
C CYS A 3 -4.87 -4.41 3.55
N GLY A 4 -5.56 -5.06 2.62
CA GLY A 4 -5.38 -6.49 2.37
C GLY A 4 -4.05 -6.77 1.64
N LYS A 5 -3.66 -8.04 1.58
CA LYS A 5 -2.40 -8.47 0.94
C LYS A 5 -2.20 -7.89 -0.46
N LEU A 6 -3.19 -8.04 -1.34
CA LEU A 6 -3.09 -7.54 -2.72
C LEU A 6 -3.06 -6.01 -2.81
N GLU A 7 -3.70 -5.30 -1.88
CA GLU A 7 -3.59 -3.84 -1.81
C GLU A 7 -2.16 -3.42 -1.47
N ILE A 8 -1.52 -4.10 -0.53
CA ILE A 8 -0.12 -3.87 -0.17
C ILE A 8 0.83 -4.25 -1.31
N ASP A 9 0.60 -5.38 -1.99
CA ASP A 9 1.43 -5.80 -3.13
C ASP A 9 1.39 -4.74 -4.25
N ILE A 10 0.20 -4.23 -4.58
CA ILE A 10 0.03 -3.16 -5.58
C ILE A 10 0.73 -1.87 -5.13
N LEU A 11 0.61 -1.47 -3.86
CA LEU A 11 1.25 -0.24 -3.38
C LEU A 11 2.78 -0.35 -3.35
N ASN A 12 3.32 -1.51 -2.98
CA ASN A 12 4.76 -1.76 -3.06
C ASN A 12 5.27 -1.69 -4.50
N SER A 13 4.55 -2.32 -5.45
CA SER A 13 4.82 -2.22 -6.89
C SER A 13 4.79 -0.75 -7.34
N PHE A 14 3.76 -0.01 -6.93
CA PHE A 14 3.61 1.40 -7.24
C PHE A 14 4.79 2.25 -6.75
N TRP A 15 5.14 2.17 -5.47
CA TRP A 15 6.24 2.93 -4.88
C TRP A 15 7.60 2.52 -5.46
N SER A 16 7.77 1.27 -5.89
CA SER A 16 8.97 0.81 -6.60
C SER A 16 9.08 1.49 -7.97
N LEU A 17 7.99 1.52 -8.74
CA LEU A 17 7.95 2.11 -10.08
C LEU A 17 8.14 3.63 -10.08
N THR A 18 7.77 4.30 -8.99
CA THR A 18 7.92 5.76 -8.80
C THR A 18 9.13 6.13 -7.94
N ALA A 19 10.01 5.19 -7.57
CA ALA A 19 11.12 5.47 -6.66
C ALA A 19 12.16 6.45 -7.25
N GLU A 20 12.36 6.41 -8.57
CA GLU A 20 13.29 7.29 -9.28
C GLU A 20 12.62 8.56 -9.80
N ASP A 21 11.30 8.52 -10.01
CA ASP A 21 10.49 9.62 -10.54
C ASP A 21 9.11 9.58 -9.87
N GLU A 22 8.91 10.43 -8.86
CA GLU A 22 7.64 10.55 -8.14
C GLU A 22 6.50 11.07 -9.03
N ASP A 23 6.83 11.78 -10.11
CA ASP A 23 5.85 12.35 -11.03
C ASP A 23 5.43 11.39 -12.15
N ARG A 24 6.05 10.21 -12.23
CA ARG A 24 5.75 9.18 -13.22
C ARG A 24 4.27 8.80 -13.17
N ASP A 25 3.62 8.89 -14.34
CA ASP A 25 2.25 8.44 -14.52
C ASP A 25 2.20 6.89 -14.54
N ILE A 26 1.51 6.27 -13.57
CA ILE A 26 1.37 4.82 -13.48
C ILE A 26 0.02 4.36 -14.02
N SER A 27 0.02 3.42 -14.96
CA SER A 27 -1.19 2.78 -15.47
C SER A 27 -1.44 1.43 -14.78
N ILE A 28 -2.64 0.87 -14.98
CA ILE A 28 -2.96 -0.49 -14.49
C ILE A 28 -2.01 -1.53 -15.12
N GLN A 29 -1.61 -1.33 -16.38
CA GLN A 29 -0.74 -2.28 -17.06
C GLN A 29 0.65 -2.32 -16.43
N ASP A 30 1.20 -1.16 -16.04
CA ASP A 30 2.50 -1.09 -15.38
C ASP A 30 2.54 -1.92 -14.09
N ILE A 31 1.47 -1.86 -13.29
CA ILE A 31 1.32 -2.66 -12.06
C ILE A 31 1.13 -4.15 -12.38
N VAL A 32 0.36 -4.48 -13.41
CA VAL A 32 0.21 -5.90 -13.84
C VAL A 32 1.56 -6.48 -14.23
N ASP A 33 2.34 -5.75 -15.02
CA ASP A 33 3.63 -6.19 -15.54
C ASP A 33 4.65 -6.34 -14.41
N ASP A 34 4.74 -5.36 -13.51
CA ASP A 34 5.66 -5.40 -12.36
C ASP A 34 5.29 -6.52 -11.36
N LEU A 35 4.00 -6.70 -11.04
CA LEU A 35 3.56 -7.80 -10.17
C LEU A 35 3.83 -9.16 -10.80
N SER A 36 3.60 -9.32 -12.10
CA SER A 36 3.88 -10.56 -12.82
C SER A 36 5.39 -10.87 -12.82
N ALA A 37 6.24 -9.87 -13.02
CA ALA A 37 7.69 -10.01 -12.94
C ALA A 37 8.16 -10.47 -11.54
N ASN A 38 7.43 -10.10 -10.49
CA ASN A 38 7.67 -10.50 -9.10
C ASN A 38 6.93 -11.80 -8.69
N GLY A 39 6.37 -12.55 -9.64
CA GLY A 39 5.72 -13.84 -9.41
C GLY A 39 4.28 -13.78 -8.90
N VAL A 40 3.64 -12.59 -8.93
CA VAL A 40 2.25 -12.38 -8.52
C VAL A 40 1.37 -12.24 -9.76
N GLU A 41 0.92 -13.37 -10.31
CA GLU A 41 0.01 -13.35 -11.46
C GLU A 41 -1.43 -13.02 -11.05
N ARG A 42 -1.97 -11.93 -11.62
CA ARG A 42 -3.33 -11.48 -11.40
C ARG A 42 -3.94 -10.95 -12.69
N ALA A 43 -5.22 -11.23 -12.89
CA ALA A 43 -5.97 -10.68 -14.01
C ALA A 43 -6.02 -9.14 -13.94
N TYR A 44 -5.96 -8.49 -15.10
CA TYR A 44 -6.03 -7.03 -15.24
C TYR A 44 -7.24 -6.43 -14.50
N THR A 45 -8.42 -7.05 -14.65
CA THR A 45 -9.66 -6.58 -14.01
C THR A 45 -9.60 -6.68 -12.49
N THR A 46 -8.85 -7.63 -11.94
CA THR A 46 -8.59 -7.75 -10.51
C THR A 46 -7.73 -6.58 -10.03
N ILE A 47 -6.61 -6.31 -10.69
CA ILE A 47 -5.74 -5.16 -10.36
C ILE A 47 -6.51 -3.86 -10.48
N LYS A 48 -7.23 -3.66 -11.59
CA LYS A 48 -8.12 -2.50 -11.79
C LYS A 48 -9.08 -2.32 -10.61
N THR A 49 -9.79 -3.38 -10.21
CA THR A 49 -10.77 -3.31 -9.13
C THR A 49 -10.11 -2.91 -7.80
N VAL A 50 -8.90 -3.41 -7.52
CA VAL A 50 -8.18 -3.06 -6.29
C VAL A 50 -7.63 -1.63 -6.35
N MET A 51 -7.08 -1.19 -7.48
CA MET A 51 -6.66 0.20 -7.67
C MET A 51 -7.85 1.18 -7.55
N ASP A 52 -9.03 0.81 -8.06
CA ASP A 52 -10.25 1.60 -7.89
C ASP A 52 -10.65 1.68 -6.40
N ARG A 53 -10.50 0.61 -5.61
CA ARG A 53 -10.72 0.64 -4.15
C ARG A 53 -9.70 1.51 -3.42
N LEU A 54 -8.42 1.43 -3.78
CA LEU A 54 -7.36 2.29 -3.23
C LEU A 54 -7.63 3.77 -3.54
N THR A 55 -8.25 4.05 -4.68
CA THR A 55 -8.71 5.41 -5.03
C THR A 55 -9.85 5.86 -4.13
N VAL A 56 -10.86 5.01 -3.87
CA VAL A 56 -11.94 5.31 -2.91
C VAL A 56 -11.39 5.56 -1.50
N LYS A 57 -10.31 4.85 -1.11
CA LYS A 57 -9.60 5.06 0.16
C LYS A 57 -8.71 6.32 0.18
N SER A 58 -8.69 7.12 -0.89
CA SER A 58 -7.83 8.30 -1.05
C SER A 58 -6.33 8.02 -0.94
N ILE A 59 -5.92 6.77 -1.19
CA ILE A 59 -4.49 6.37 -1.20
C ILE A 59 -3.89 6.63 -2.58
N LEU A 60 -4.67 6.38 -3.63
CA LEU A 60 -4.31 6.68 -5.01
C LEU A 60 -5.23 7.78 -5.55
N VAL A 61 -4.68 8.63 -6.42
CA VAL A 61 -5.44 9.59 -7.20
C VAL A 61 -5.50 9.11 -8.64
N ARG A 62 -6.70 8.88 -9.16
CA ARG A 62 -6.93 8.51 -10.56
C ARG A 62 -7.24 9.75 -11.39
N TYR A 63 -6.55 9.89 -12.51
CA TYR A 63 -6.80 10.95 -13.50
C TYR A 63 -6.73 10.37 -14.92
N LYS A 64 -7.18 11.17 -15.89
CA LYS A 64 -7.31 10.75 -17.28
C LYS A 64 -6.46 11.65 -18.17
N VAL A 65 -5.61 11.05 -19.00
CA VAL A 65 -4.81 11.74 -20.00
C VAL A 65 -5.16 11.15 -21.37
N GLY A 66 -5.79 11.96 -22.22
CA GLY A 66 -6.33 11.50 -23.51
C GLY A 66 -7.38 10.39 -23.33
N LYS A 67 -7.06 9.17 -23.80
CA LYS A 67 -7.93 7.98 -23.69
C LYS A 67 -7.50 7.00 -22.58
N LYS A 68 -6.41 7.29 -21.86
CA LYS A 68 -5.85 6.40 -20.84
C LYS A 68 -6.10 6.94 -19.43
N PHE A 69 -6.18 6.03 -18.47
CA PHE A 69 -6.23 6.36 -17.04
C PHE A 69 -4.88 6.10 -16.40
N TYR A 70 -4.48 7.03 -15.55
CA TYR A 70 -3.25 6.99 -14.78
C TYR A 70 -3.57 7.24 -13.32
N TYR A 71 -2.62 6.85 -12.48
CA TYR A 71 -2.72 6.89 -11.05
C TYR A 71 -1.45 7.55 -10.49
N LYS A 72 -1.61 8.27 -9.37
CA LYS A 72 -0.53 8.80 -8.53
C LYS A 72 -0.75 8.40 -7.08
N ALA A 73 0.32 8.18 -6.33
CA ALA A 73 0.22 7.95 -4.89
C ALA A 73 -0.08 9.27 -4.17
N ALA A 74 -1.12 9.28 -3.34
CA ALA A 74 -1.44 10.42 -2.47
C ALA A 74 -0.66 10.39 -1.15
N MET A 75 -0.12 9.23 -0.79
CA MET A 75 0.62 8.98 0.44
C MET A 75 1.89 8.19 0.13
N ASN A 76 2.98 8.54 0.80
CA ASN A 76 4.19 7.73 0.75
C ASN A 76 4.10 6.52 1.70
N LYS A 77 5.04 5.59 1.55
CA LYS A 77 5.09 4.33 2.32
C LYS A 77 5.14 4.56 3.83
N ASN A 78 5.88 5.56 4.30
CA ASN A 78 6.04 5.84 5.72
C ASN A 78 4.77 6.43 6.33
N GLU A 79 4.08 7.31 5.62
CA GLU A 79 2.79 7.86 6.04
C GLU A 79 1.76 6.74 6.20
N MET A 80 1.68 5.83 5.22
CA MET A 80 0.77 4.69 5.32
C MET A 80 1.13 3.76 6.48
N ALA A 81 2.43 3.46 6.67
CA ALA A 81 2.88 2.61 7.77
C ALA A 81 2.51 3.25 9.12
N MET A 82 2.75 4.56 9.29
CA MET A 82 2.38 5.29 10.50
C MET A 82 0.87 5.26 10.76
N ASP A 83 0.05 5.41 9.73
CA ASP A 83 -1.41 5.33 9.88
C ASP A 83 -1.92 3.92 10.21
N ALA A 84 -1.26 2.88 9.69
CA ALA A 84 -1.52 1.50 10.10
C ALA A 84 -1.17 1.30 11.58
N VAL A 85 0.00 1.76 12.02
CA VAL A 85 0.44 1.69 13.42
C VAL A 85 -0.52 2.44 14.35
N LYS A 86 -0.92 3.68 13.99
CA LYS A 86 -1.94 4.45 14.73
C LYS A 86 -3.26 3.67 14.85
N THR A 87 -3.68 3.01 13.79
CA THR A 87 -4.92 2.22 13.77
C THR A 87 -4.83 1.05 14.74
N VAL A 88 -3.73 0.32 14.74
CA VAL A 88 -3.48 -0.79 15.66
C VAL A 88 -3.45 -0.30 17.11
N ALA A 89 -2.72 0.79 17.37
CA ALA A 89 -2.66 1.42 18.69
C ALA A 89 -4.06 1.79 19.20
N ALA A 90 -4.89 2.42 18.36
CA ALA A 90 -6.25 2.80 18.72
C ALA A 90 -7.17 1.60 18.98
N GLN A 91 -7.08 0.54 18.17
CA GLN A 91 -7.98 -0.61 18.23
C GLN A 91 -7.66 -1.58 19.38
N PHE A 92 -6.38 -1.78 19.70
CA PHE A 92 -5.95 -2.84 20.63
C PHE A 92 -5.27 -2.31 21.90
N PHE A 93 -4.82 -1.06 21.89
CA PHE A 93 -4.01 -0.48 22.98
C PHE A 93 -4.60 0.83 23.50
N ASN A 94 -5.88 1.10 23.25
CA ASN A 94 -6.56 2.33 23.68
C ASN A 94 -5.84 3.62 23.24
N GLY A 95 -5.12 3.58 22.11
CA GLY A 95 -4.30 4.68 21.60
C GLY A 95 -2.92 4.83 22.25
N SER A 96 -2.56 3.95 23.19
CA SER A 96 -1.26 3.97 23.87
C SER A 96 -0.17 3.31 23.01
N PHE A 97 0.69 4.14 22.42
CA PHE A 97 1.88 3.65 21.71
C PHE A 97 2.87 2.96 22.64
N THR A 98 2.96 3.42 23.90
CA THR A 98 3.85 2.81 24.90
C THR A 98 3.45 1.37 25.20
N ASP A 99 2.16 1.10 25.38
CA ASP A 99 1.69 -0.26 25.67
C ASP A 99 1.81 -1.17 24.44
N MET A 100 1.59 -0.62 23.24
CA MET A 100 1.86 -1.33 21.99
C MET A 100 3.35 -1.69 21.85
N ILE A 101 4.28 -0.76 22.13
CA ILE A 101 5.73 -1.02 22.07
C ILE A 101 6.11 -2.08 23.10
N ARG A 102 5.65 -1.97 24.35
CA ARG A 102 5.90 -2.99 25.38
C ARG A 102 5.36 -4.37 24.99
N PHE A 103 4.17 -4.41 24.37
CA PHE A 103 3.61 -5.65 23.85
C PHE A 103 4.53 -6.26 22.78
N VAL A 104 5.01 -5.46 21.83
CA VAL A 104 5.95 -5.93 20.79
C VAL A 104 7.24 -6.42 21.45
N GLU A 105 7.86 -5.64 22.33
CA GLU A 105 9.11 -6.02 23.03
C GLU A 105 8.97 -7.36 23.78
N ASN A 106 7.86 -7.56 24.50
CA ASN A 106 7.64 -8.77 25.29
C ASN A 106 7.32 -10.00 24.44
N ASN A 107 6.74 -9.84 23.24
CA ASN A 107 6.28 -10.96 22.40
C ASN A 107 7.20 -11.24 21.19
N THR A 108 8.17 -10.37 20.92
CA THR A 108 9.12 -10.50 19.79
C THR A 108 10.50 -11.00 20.26
N GLN A 109 10.69 -11.21 21.57
CA GLN A 109 11.91 -11.82 22.11
C GLN A 109 12.18 -13.24 21.56
N ASP A 110 11.14 -13.96 21.12
CA ASP A 110 11.28 -15.27 20.46
C ASP A 110 11.57 -15.20 18.94
N ILE A 111 11.52 -14.02 18.32
CA ILE A 111 11.71 -13.84 16.85
C ILE A 111 13.16 -13.45 16.49
N LEU A 112 13.98 -13.12 17.50
CA LEU A 112 15.40 -12.73 17.33
C LEU A 112 16.38 -13.88 17.62
N VAL A 113 15.91 -15.13 17.72
CA VAL A 113 16.75 -16.34 17.83
C VAL A 113 16.80 -17.07 16.49
#